data_AF-A0A3D5DVU1-F1
#
_entry.id   AF-A0A3D5DVU1-F1
#
_cell.length_a   1.000
_cell.length_b   1.000
_cell.length_c   1.000
_cell.angle_alpha   90.00
_cell.angle_beta   90.00
_cell.angle_gamma   90.00
#
_symmetry.space_group_name_H-M   'P 1'
#
loop_
_entity.id
_entity.type
_entity.pdbx_description
1 polymer ?
#
loop_
_entity_poly.entity_id
_entity_poly.type
_entity_poly.pdbx_seq_one_letter_code
_entity_poly.pdbx_strand_id
1 'polypeptide(L)' 'MWSAQGQTAADLDETAGEGKSCKRMASVGFNEMAGDNTDLRTAWRARLEREGKLNPGGGSLADLVLGSAEPGR' A
#
# COMPACT_ATOMS: atom_id res chain seq x y z
N MET A 1 -2.26 -11.16 -8.59
CA MET A 1 -2.51 -11.60 -7.19
C MET A 1 -1.29 -12.38 -6.77
N TRP A 2 -0.51 -11.91 -5.80
CA TRP A 2 0.68 -12.65 -5.34
C TRP A 2 0.21 -13.74 -4.39
N SER A 3 0.46 -15.00 -4.76
CA SER A 3 0.32 -16.14 -3.86
C SER A 3 1.72 -16.62 -3.47
N ALA A 4 2.00 -16.72 -2.17
CA ALA A 4 3.23 -17.34 -1.69
C ALA A 4 3.23 -18.82 -2.13
N GLN A 5 4.14 -19.20 -3.03
CA GLN A 5 4.23 -20.59 -3.49
C GLN A 5 4.89 -21.43 -2.39
N GLY A 6 4.14 -22.38 -1.82
CA GLY A 6 4.67 -23.46 -0.98
C GLY A 6 4.58 -23.26 0.53
N GLN A 7 4.19 -22.08 1.02
CA GLN A 7 3.94 -21.86 2.45
C GLN A 7 2.46 -22.03 2.76
N THR A 8 2.14 -23.00 3.62
CA THR A 8 0.78 -23.25 4.11
C THR A 8 0.60 -22.63 5.50
N ALA A 9 -0.64 -22.45 5.95
CA ALA A 9 -0.89 -21.88 7.28
C ALA A 9 -0.23 -22.68 8.43
N ALA A 10 0.03 -23.97 8.22
CA ALA A 10 0.73 -24.82 9.18
C ALA A 10 2.23 -24.49 9.30
N ASP A 11 2.89 -24.04 8.22
CA ASP A 11 4.30 -23.61 8.21
C ASP A 11 4.53 -22.38 9.12
N LEU A 12 3.49 -21.56 9.27
CA LEU A 12 3.47 -20.42 10.18
C LEU A 12 3.31 -20.82 11.65
N ASP A 13 2.60 -21.92 11.93
CA ASP A 13 2.38 -22.45 13.28
C ASP A 13 3.66 -23.10 13.83
N GLU A 14 4.36 -23.88 13.00
CA GLU A 14 5.65 -24.51 13.34
C GLU A 14 6.75 -23.48 13.63
N THR A 15 6.67 -22.28 13.03
CA THR A 15 7.61 -21.18 13.31
C THR A 15 7.20 -20.26 14.47
N ALA A 16 6.04 -20.48 15.09
CA ALA A 16 5.56 -19.73 16.24
C ALA A 16 5.99 -20.32 17.60
N GLY A 17 6.44 -21.59 17.63
CA GLY A 17 6.75 -22.34 18.86
C GLY A 17 8.04 -21.94 19.61
N GLU A 18 9.04 -21.42 18.90
CA GLU A 18 10.20 -20.72 19.47
C GLU A 18 10.23 -19.34 18.84
N GLY A 19 9.32 -18.49 19.32
CA GLY A 19 8.94 -17.23 18.70
C GLY A 19 10.15 -16.37 18.40
N LYS A 20 10.52 -16.30 17.12
CA LYS A 20 11.23 -15.16 16.54
C LYS A 20 10.48 -13.96 17.07
N SER A 21 11.07 -13.20 18.00
CA SER A 21 10.37 -12.09 18.64
C SER A 21 9.81 -11.22 17.52
N CYS A 22 8.48 -11.25 17.33
CA CYS A 22 7.82 -10.47 16.29
C CYS A 22 8.04 -9.01 16.67
N LYS A 23 9.15 -8.45 16.19
CA LYS A 23 9.60 -7.10 16.51
C LYS A 23 8.48 -6.18 16.05
N ARG A 24 8.01 -5.30 16.94
CA ARG A 24 6.90 -4.40 16.65
C ARG A 24 7.26 -3.53 15.44
N MET A 25 6.64 -3.79 14.29
CA MET A 25 6.87 -3.07 13.03
C MET A 25 6.07 -1.76 12.92
N ALA A 26 5.40 -1.32 14.00
CA ALA A 26 4.56 -0.12 13.98
C ALA A 26 5.30 1.18 13.60
N SER A 27 6.62 1.22 13.83
CA SER A 27 7.47 2.35 13.44
C SER A 27 8.03 2.23 12.01
N VAL A 28 7.76 1.13 11.31
CA VAL A 28 8.26 0.90 9.95
C VAL A 28 7.16 1.24 8.96
N GLY A 29 7.36 2.32 8.21
CA GLY A 29 6.39 2.80 7.22
C GLY A 29 6.86 4.09 6.58
N PHE A 30 5.97 4.71 5.81
CA PHE A 30 6.27 5.94 5.08
C PHE A 30 5.87 7.20 5.85
N ASN A 31 5.69 7.12 7.17
CA ASN A 31 5.23 8.26 7.97
C ASN A 31 6.21 9.43 7.93
N GLU A 32 7.51 9.20 7.75
CA GLU A 32 8.52 10.27 7.57
C GLU A 32 8.33 11.06 6.26
N MET A 33 7.64 10.49 5.27
CA MET A 33 7.32 11.19 4.03
C MET A 33 6.19 12.22 4.24
N ALA A 34 5.33 12.01 5.22
CA ALA A 34 4.35 12.97 5.69
C ALA A 34 5.07 13.95 6.64
N GLY A 35 5.20 15.22 6.23
CA GLY A 35 5.64 16.27 7.17
C GLY A 35 4.61 16.47 8.28
N ASP A 36 4.97 17.21 9.34
CA ASP A 36 4.17 17.40 10.56
C ASP A 36 2.69 17.78 10.36
N ASN A 37 2.32 18.33 9.19
CA ASN A 37 0.95 18.79 8.91
C ASN A 37 0.41 18.36 7.53
N THR A 38 1.08 17.44 6.85
CA THR A 38 0.70 17.00 5.50
C THR A 38 0.29 15.53 5.52
N ASP A 39 -0.94 15.24 5.14
CA ASP A 39 -1.41 13.86 4.98
C ASP A 39 -0.53 13.07 4.00
N LEU A 40 -0.31 11.78 4.31
CA LEU A 40 0.57 10.89 3.55
C LEU A 40 0.16 10.77 2.08
N ARG A 41 -1.15 10.77 1.77
CA ARG A 41 -1.65 10.71 0.39
C ARG A 41 -1.25 11.95 -0.39
N THR A 42 -1.27 13.11 0.24
CA THR A 42 -0.87 14.39 -0.38
C THR A 42 0.63 14.41 -0.64
N ALA A 43 1.45 13.97 0.33
CA ALA A 43 2.90 13.85 0.14
C ALA A 43 3.27 12.91 -1.02
N TRP A 44 2.58 11.77 -1.12
CA TRP A 44 2.76 10.84 -2.24
C TRP A 44 2.36 11.43 -3.58
N ARG A 45 1.22 12.15 -3.68
CA ARG A 45 0.84 12.81 -4.94
C ARG A 45 1.88 13.83 -5.38
N ALA A 46 2.32 14.71 -4.48
CA ALA A 46 3.35 15.69 -4.79
C ALA A 46 4.67 15.04 -5.26
N ARG A 47 5.04 13.89 -4.68
CA ARG A 47 6.19 13.09 -5.13
C ARG A 47 5.99 12.57 -6.55
N LEU A 48 4.84 11.97 -6.84
CA LEU A 48 4.52 11.40 -8.15
C LEU A 48 4.44 12.48 -9.24
N GLU A 49 3.90 13.65 -8.91
CA GLU A 49 3.87 14.82 -9.80
C GLU A 49 5.29 15.26 -10.15
N ARG A 50 6.16 15.42 -9.14
CA ARG A 50 7.57 15.78 -9.35
C ARG A 50 8.33 14.75 -10.19
N GLU A 51 8.00 13.48 -10.07
CA GLU A 51 8.62 12.42 -10.87
C GLU A 51 7.98 12.24 -12.26
N GLY A 52 6.92 12.97 -12.58
CA GLY A 52 6.19 12.81 -13.85
C GLY A 52 5.43 11.48 -13.94
N LYS A 53 5.20 10.80 -12.81
CA LYS A 53 4.50 9.51 -12.73
C LYS A 53 3.01 9.66 -12.40
N LEU A 54 2.58 10.87 -11.99
CA LEU A 54 1.17 11.12 -11.78
C LEU A 54 0.47 11.25 -13.14
N ASN A 55 -0.46 10.33 -13.43
CA ASN A 55 -1.39 10.50 -14.53
C ASN A 55 -2.57 11.38 -14.05
N PRO A 56 -2.73 12.61 -14.57
CA PRO A 56 -3.82 13.51 -14.14
C PRO A 56 -5.21 13.03 -14.58
N GLY A 57 -5.30 12.17 -15.60
CA GLY A 57 -6.53 11.49 -16.00
C GLY A 57 -6.74 10.13 -15.33
N GLY A 58 -5.85 9.73 -14.41
CA GLY A 58 -5.95 8.46 -13.70
C GLY A 58 -7.03 8.51 -12.61
N GLY A 59 -8.04 7.65 -12.73
CA GLY A 59 -9.06 7.45 -11.72
C GLY A 59 -8.52 6.81 -10.43
N SER A 60 -9.39 6.66 -9.44
CA SER A 60 -9.03 5.92 -8.21
C SER A 60 -8.98 4.41 -8.47
N LEU A 61 -8.35 3.65 -7.58
CA LEU A 61 -8.39 2.18 -7.61
C LEU A 61 -9.83 1.62 -7.64
N ALA A 62 -10.76 2.31 -7.00
CA ALA A 62 -12.19 1.99 -7.09
C ALA A 62 -12.74 2.12 -8.51
N ASP A 63 -12.32 3.13 -9.27
CA ASP A 63 -12.67 3.34 -10.68
C ASP A 63 -12.12 2.20 -11.56
N LEU A 64 -10.93 1.69 -11.22
CA LEU A 64 -10.37 0.49 -11.89
C LEU A 64 -11.16 -0.79 -11.57
N VAL A 65 -11.57 -0.97 -10.31
CA VAL A 65 -12.22 -2.22 -9.84
C VAL A 65 -13.71 -2.27 -10.14
N LEU A 66 -14.40 -1.14 -10.00
CA LEU A 66 -15.86 -1.01 -10.19
C LEU A 66 -16.21 -0.62 -11.63
N GLY A 67 -15.20 -0.39 -12.47
CA GLY A 67 -15.36 0.24 -13.78
C GLY A 67 -15.36 1.76 -13.64
N SER A 68 -14.80 2.46 -14.64
CA SER A 68 -14.78 3.91 -14.62
C SER A 68 -16.19 4.44 -14.46
N ALA A 69 -16.37 5.38 -13.54
CA ALA A 69 -17.62 6.12 -13.45
C ALA A 69 -17.73 7.02 -14.69
N GLU A 70 -18.07 6.41 -15.83
CA GLU A 70 -18.36 7.14 -17.05
C GLU A 70 -19.45 8.16 -16.72
N PRO A 71 -19.25 9.46 -17.03
CA PRO A 71 -20.35 10.41 -17.03
C PRO A 71 -21.30 9.99 -18.15
N GLY A 72 -22.39 9.32 -17.75
CA GLY A 72 -23.49 8.99 -18.64
C GLY A 72 -23.97 10.23 -19.38
N ARG A 73 -23.95 10.13 -20.71
CA ARG A 73 -24.36 11.13 -21.69
C ARG A 73 -25.84 11.53 -21.58
#